data_AF-A0A1W6MX63-F1
#
_entry.id   AF-A0A1W6MX63-F1
#
_cell.length_a   1.000
_cell.length_b   1.000
_cell.length_c   1.000
_cell.angle_alpha   90.00
_cell.angle_beta   90.00
_cell.angle_gamma   90.00
#
_symmetry.space_group_name_H-M   'P 1'
#
loop_
_entity.id
_entity.type
_entity.pdbx_description
1 polymer ?
#
loop_
_entity_poly.entity_id
_entity_poly.type
_entity_poly.pdbx_seq_one_letter_code
_entity_poly.pdbx_strand_id
1 'polypeptide(L)'
;MTVNKKIVCLPTEEELSNRLLRHLQWRQGSIEVVLLWKGYLAALLEWSLIEVQTYDRLIAHLPKIALTESQELFLGGPFTPESEKETDEHLLQDDAQT
;
A
#
# COMPACT_ATOMS: atom_id res chain seq x y z
N MET A 1 27.81 -24.42 -20.66
CA MET A 1 26.80 -23.35 -20.70
C MET A 1 26.74 -22.73 -19.31
N THR A 2 27.35 -21.57 -19.13
CA THR A 2 27.33 -20.86 -17.84
C THR A 2 25.98 -20.15 -17.72
N VAL A 3 25.11 -20.67 -16.86
CA VAL A 3 23.85 -20.00 -16.53
C VAL A 3 24.23 -18.73 -15.79
N ASN A 4 24.16 -17.58 -16.47
CA ASN A 4 24.29 -16.26 -15.85
C ASN A 4 23.08 -16.09 -14.91
N LYS A 5 23.26 -16.48 -13.66
CA LYS A 5 22.27 -16.26 -12.61
C LYS A 5 22.26 -14.75 -12.36
N LYS A 6 21.34 -14.05 -13.01
CA LYS A 6 21.04 -12.64 -12.72
C LYS A 6 20.62 -12.62 -11.25
N ILE A 7 21.49 -12.17 -10.36
CA ILE A 7 21.12 -11.94 -8.97
C ILE A 7 20.13 -10.79 -9.01
N VAL A 8 18.84 -11.10 -8.91
CA VAL A 8 17.81 -10.10 -8.65
C VAL A 8 18.04 -9.68 -7.21
N CYS A 9 18.76 -8.58 -7.02
CA CYS A 9 18.85 -7.94 -5.72
C CYS A 9 17.50 -7.28 -5.45
N LEU A 10 16.80 -7.74 -4.41
CA LEU A 10 15.58 -7.08 -3.97
C LEU A 10 15.94 -5.68 -3.45
N PRO A 11 15.10 -4.67 -3.72
CA PRO A 11 15.36 -3.33 -3.24
C PRO A 11 15.33 -3.31 -1.70
N THR A 12 16.24 -2.56 -1.09
CA THR A 12 16.24 -2.37 0.37
C THR A 12 15.08 -1.48 0.81
N GLU A 13 14.73 -1.51 2.09
CA GLU A 13 13.73 -0.59 2.65
C GLU A 13 14.09 0.88 2.40
N GLU A 14 15.37 1.23 2.54
CA GLU A 14 15.87 2.57 2.26
C GLU A 14 15.67 2.96 0.79
N GLU A 15 15.96 2.06 -0.14
CA GLU A 15 15.75 2.29 -1.58
C GLU A 15 14.26 2.46 -1.92
N LEU A 16 13.40 1.65 -1.30
CA LEU A 16 11.95 1.75 -1.45
C LEU A 16 11.42 3.09 -0.90
N SER A 17 11.80 3.46 0.32
CA SER A 17 11.38 4.71 0.96
C SER A 17 11.84 5.93 0.14
N ASN A 18 13.10 5.95 -0.29
CA ASN A 18 13.64 7.04 -1.11
C ASN A 18 12.92 7.20 -2.46
N ARG A 19 12.57 6.08 -3.11
CA ARG A 19 11.79 6.09 -4.36
C ARG A 19 10.36 6.58 -4.14
N LEU A 20 9.71 6.09 -3.09
CA LEU A 20 8.36 6.48 -2.70
C LEU A 20 8.28 7.98 -2.47
N LEU A 21 9.13 8.51 -1.59
CA LEU A 21 9.14 9.94 -1.25
C LEU A 21 9.42 10.82 -2.48
N ARG A 22 10.33 10.40 -3.36
CA ARG A 22 10.61 11.11 -4.62
C ARG A 22 9.39 11.17 -5.54
N HIS A 23 8.69 10.05 -5.71
CA HIS A 23 7.50 10.01 -6.56
C HIS A 23 6.37 10.86 -5.99
N LEU A 24 6.15 10.81 -4.67
CA LEU A 24 5.18 11.68 -4.00
C LEU A 24 5.52 13.16 -4.22
N GLN A 25 6.80 13.53 -4.08
CA GLN A 25 7.24 14.91 -4.29
C GLN A 25 7.00 15.38 -5.73
N TRP A 26 7.33 14.57 -6.73
CA TRP A 26 7.18 14.94 -8.14
C TRP A 26 5.73 15.06 -8.60
N ARG A 27 4.84 14.28 -7.99
CA ARG A 27 3.41 14.21 -8.37
C ARG A 27 2.50 14.89 -7.35
N GLN A 28 3.08 15.64 -6.41
CA GLN A 28 2.36 16.36 -5.35
C GLN A 28 1.39 15.47 -4.56
N GLY A 29 1.76 14.20 -4.34
CA GLY A 29 0.92 13.26 -3.61
C GLY A 29 -0.41 12.89 -4.29
N SER A 30 -0.48 12.97 -5.64
CA SER A 30 -1.66 12.56 -6.42
C SER A 30 -2.15 11.17 -6.02
N ILE A 31 -3.48 10.99 -5.95
CA ILE A 31 -4.14 9.76 -5.49
C ILE A 31 -3.65 8.53 -6.27
N GLU A 32 -3.42 8.65 -7.57
CA GLU A 32 -2.97 7.56 -8.44
C GLU A 32 -1.59 7.02 -8.03
N VAL A 33 -0.69 7.91 -7.61
CA VAL A 33 0.66 7.54 -7.14
C VAL A 33 0.57 6.87 -5.79
N VAL A 34 -0.32 7.35 -4.92
CA VAL A 34 -0.58 6.72 -3.62
C VAL A 34 -1.12 5.31 -3.82
N LEU A 35 -2.14 5.13 -4.65
CA LEU A 35 -2.74 3.83 -4.95
C LEU A 35 -1.72 2.87 -5.59
N LEU A 36 -0.91 3.34 -6.55
CA LEU A 36 0.14 2.54 -7.17
C LEU A 36 1.16 2.03 -6.14
N TRP A 37 1.60 2.90 -5.23
CA TRP A 37 2.53 2.50 -4.18
C TRP A 37 1.88 1.58 -3.15
N LYS A 38 0.62 1.82 -2.74
CA LYS A 38 -0.12 0.91 -1.85
C LYS A 38 -0.16 -0.50 -2.45
N GLY A 39 -0.57 -0.63 -3.71
CA GLY A 39 -0.65 -1.92 -4.39
C GLY A 39 0.72 -2.59 -4.56
N TYR A 40 1.74 -1.81 -4.91
CA TYR A 40 3.10 -2.33 -5.05
C TYR A 40 3.66 -2.86 -3.73
N LEU A 41 3.50 -2.12 -2.63
CA LEU A 41 3.96 -2.55 -1.30
C LEU A 41 3.18 -3.78 -0.80
N ALA A 42 1.86 -3.84 -1.06
CA ALA A 42 1.04 -5.00 -0.72
C ALA A 42 1.52 -6.25 -1.46
N ALA A 43 1.82 -6.16 -2.76
CA ALA A 43 2.36 -7.29 -3.53
C ALA A 43 3.72 -7.76 -3.01
N LEU A 44 4.61 -6.83 -2.61
CA LEU A 44 5.90 -7.18 -2.00
C LEU A 44 5.71 -7.93 -0.67
N LEU A 45 4.72 -7.52 0.14
CA LEU A 45 4.38 -8.21 1.38
C LEU A 45 3.79 -9.59 1.12
N GLU A 46 2.81 -9.71 0.22
CA GLU A 46 2.15 -10.98 -0.12
C GLU A 46 3.13 -12.02 -0.65
N TRP A 47 4.13 -11.60 -1.43
CA TRP A 47 5.17 -12.49 -1.95
C TRP A 47 6.33 -12.71 -0.97
N SER A 48 6.20 -12.26 0.28
CA SER A 48 7.23 -12.38 1.33
C SER A 48 8.58 -11.78 0.92
N LEU A 49 8.57 -10.73 0.10
CA LEU A 49 9.77 -10.00 -0.33
C LEU A 49 10.15 -8.88 0.66
N ILE A 50 9.21 -8.48 1.52
CA ILE A 50 9.42 -7.59 2.67
C ILE A 50 8.68 -8.14 3.89
N GLU A 51 9.12 -7.75 5.08
CA GLU A 51 8.47 -8.10 6.34
C GLU A 51 7.28 -7.16 6.64
N VAL A 52 6.35 -7.61 7.48
CA VAL A 52 5.19 -6.81 7.92
C VAL A 52 5.64 -5.47 8.50
N GLN A 53 6.69 -5.47 9.33
CA GLN A 53 7.18 -4.24 9.96
C GLN A 53 7.77 -3.26 8.94
N THR A 54 8.39 -3.77 7.86
CA THR A 54 8.87 -2.93 6.75
C THR A 54 7.70 -2.37 5.96
N TYR A 55 6.66 -3.16 5.71
CA TYR A 55 5.44 -2.69 5.08
C TYR A 55 4.79 -1.55 5.90
N ASP A 56 4.62 -1.73 7.21
CA ASP A 56 4.00 -0.73 8.10
C ASP A 56 4.78 0.60 8.11
N ARG A 57 6.11 0.56 8.09
CA ARG A 57 6.93 1.77 8.00
C ARG A 57 6.80 2.46 6.65
N LEU A 58 6.78 1.70 5.55
CA LEU A 58 6.68 2.25 4.20
C LEU A 58 5.29 2.82 3.92
N ILE A 59 4.21 2.17 4.38
CA ILE A 59 2.84 2.64 4.19
C ILE A 59 2.59 3.94 4.97
N ALA A 60 3.25 4.15 6.11
CA ALA A 60 3.14 5.37 6.91
C ALA A 60 3.67 6.63 6.20
N HIS A 61 4.49 6.48 5.17
CA HIS A 61 4.92 7.61 4.33
C HIS A 61 3.86 8.06 3.32
N LEU A 62 2.85 7.23 3.04
CA LEU A 62 1.82 7.56 2.07
C LEU A 62 0.76 8.48 2.69
N PRO A 63 0.31 9.52 1.97
CA PRO A 63 -0.85 10.31 2.36
C PRO A 63 -2.07 9.43 2.63
N LYS A 64 -2.87 9.82 3.62
CA LYS A 64 -4.20 9.23 3.83
C LYS A 64 -5.06 9.58 2.61
N ILE A 65 -5.67 8.56 2.02
CA ILE A 65 -6.67 8.68 0.94
C ILE A 65 -8.01 8.19 1.46
N ALA A 66 -9.11 8.64 0.86
CA ALA A 66 -10.43 8.16 1.25
C ALA A 66 -10.50 6.63 1.07
N LEU A 67 -11.10 5.96 2.07
CA LEU A 67 -11.12 4.49 2.16
C LEU A 67 -11.76 3.87 0.91
N THR A 68 -12.82 4.51 0.43
CA THR A 68 -13.64 4.13 -0.74
C THR A 68 -12.80 3.88 -1.99
N GLU A 69 -11.90 4.79 -2.36
CA GLU A 69 -11.15 4.70 -3.62
C GLU A 69 -10.15 3.52 -3.61
N SER A 70 -9.52 3.27 -2.46
CA SER A 70 -8.61 2.14 -2.30
C SER A 70 -9.35 0.81 -2.22
N GLN A 71 -10.46 0.76 -1.48
CA GLN A 71 -11.21 -0.47 -1.32
C GLN A 71 -11.89 -0.90 -2.61
N GLU A 72 -12.47 0.01 -3.38
CA GLU A 72 -13.06 -0.31 -4.69
C GLU A 72 -12.04 -0.92 -5.65
N LEU A 73 -10.81 -0.39 -5.64
CA LEU A 73 -9.73 -0.89 -6.47
C LEU A 73 -9.29 -2.30 -6.05
N PHE A 74 -9.15 -2.55 -4.75
CA PHE A 74 -8.73 -3.86 -4.23
C PHE A 74 -9.85 -4.91 -4.24
N LEU A 75 -11.10 -4.50 -4.11
CA LEU A 75 -12.28 -5.38 -4.17
C LEU A 75 -12.73 -5.66 -5.62
N GLY A 76 -12.17 -4.96 -6.60
CA GLY A 76 -12.44 -5.20 -8.02
C GLY A 76 -13.81 -4.71 -8.50
N GLY A 77 -14.43 -3.77 -7.78
CA GLY A 77 -15.75 -3.25 -8.09
C GLY A 77 -16.16 -2.07 -7.19
N PRO A 78 -17.18 -1.29 -7.59
CA PRO A 78 -17.68 -0.18 -6.79
C PRO A 78 -18.22 -0.66 -5.45
N PHE A 79 -18.12 0.18 -4.43
CA PHE A 79 -18.66 -0.12 -3.11
C PHE A 79 -20.18 -0.19 -3.21
N THR A 80 -20.80 -1.29 -2.75
CA THR A 80 -22.26 -1.35 -2.66
C THR A 80 -22.71 -0.75 -1.31
N PRO A 81 -23.96 -0.26 -1.20
CA PRO A 81 -24.50 0.26 0.06
C PRO A 81 -24.49 -0.77 1.21
N GLU A 82 -24.34 -2.06 0.88
CA GLU A 82 -24.20 -3.14 1.86
C GLU A 82 -22.77 -3.18 2.44
N SER A 83 -21.75 -2.91 1.62
CA SER A 83 -20.35 -2.82 2.04
C SER A 83 -20.10 -1.58 2.91
N GLU A 84 -20.77 -0.45 2.65
CA GLU A 84 -20.64 0.78 3.44
C GLU A 84 -20.95 0.55 4.93
N LYS A 85 -21.97 -0.26 5.23
CA LYS A 85 -22.39 -0.59 6.60
C LYS A 85 -21.33 -1.40 7.36
N GLU A 86 -20.63 -2.29 6.68
CA GLU A 86 -19.61 -3.16 7.30
C GLU A 86 -18.36 -2.35 7.70
N THR A 87 -17.98 -1.34 6.90
CA THR A 87 -16.88 -0.41 7.23
C THR A 87 -17.20 0.54 8.39
N ASP A 88 -18.43 1.04 8.47
CA ASP A 88 -18.85 1.95 9.56
C ASP A 88 -18.90 1.23 10.92
N GLU A 89 -19.33 -0.04 10.93
CA GLU A 89 -19.35 -0.87 12.15
C GLU A 89 -17.92 -1.17 12.67
N HIS A 90 -16.94 -1.31 11.78
CA HIS A 90 -15.54 -1.54 12.18
C HIS A 90 -14.82 -0.27 12.67
N LEU A 91 -15.08 0.91 12.09
CA LEU A 91 -14.49 2.17 12.58
C LEU A 91 -15.01 2.54 13.98
N LEU A 92 -16.27 2.22 14.29
CA LEU A 92 -16.86 2.51 15.61
C LEU A 92 -16.36 1.58 16.73
N GLN A 93 -15.77 0.43 16.39
CA GLN A 93 -15.22 -0.49 17.39
C GLN A 93 -13.81 -0.10 17.83
N ASP A 94 -12.99 0.46 16.94
CA ASP A 94 -11.63 0.89 17.25
C ASP A 94 -11.61 2.15 18.13
N ASP A 95 -12.60 3.04 17.99
CA ASP A 95 -12.74 4.25 18.83
C ASP A 95 -13.33 3.96 20.23
N ALA A 96 -13.92 2.78 20.45
CA ALA A 96 -14.56 2.40 21.71
C ALA A 96 -13.63 1.66 22.70
N GLN A 97 -12.37 1.40 22.32
CA GLN A 97 -11.37 0.73 23.15
C GLN A 97 -10.20 1.61 23.61
N THR A 98 -10.27 2.93 23.46
CA THR A 98 -9.31 3.88 24.07
C THR A 98 -9.83 4.47 25.37
#